data_AF-A0A9X1VQL3-F1
#
_entry.id   AF-A0A9X1VQL3-F1
#
_cell.length_a   1.000
_cell.length_b   1.000
_cell.length_c   1.000
_cell.angle_alpha   90.00
_cell.angle_beta   90.00
_cell.angle_gamma   90.00
#
_symmetry.space_group_name_H-M   'P 1'
#
loop_
_entity.id
_entity.type
_entity.pdbx_description
1 polymer ?
#
loop_
_entity_poly.entity_id
_entity_poly.type
_entity_poly.pdbx_seq_one_letter_code
_entity_poly.pdbx_strand_id
1 'polypeptide(L)'
;MKRQRPAASVQLNSMNFYDSSNWNWRVLASTAAQNTPDSNNRTRYVDRRSSNNMGAVANWGFGGQPNRQSDLHWNGTSWINCPINYENLSTVRDAAGNSNYDICDKFEIGSSNRASFDIGGRTMLEVLQQIRDGGFTNLYVANADSLLGSTAFPTGAKLYYNTTSALNTALAYYPGVGSVMRNASAAVAAGKTSASDNTSACASITQSTPQGGYTTPATTLESMIAANQGTPCVYSPGSTVITTPSGTATVPSGARNDAWSYSSVSIGVLGNALTGGYQTSYYTTNTHLRAAFGAGNVVKYYSCQQRSTDGSPRNCDPIGTGTYTISTMGDGRAMTLSTPPALTGGLNYQRIFVERGGKVYAGYQNKPVVNRSARFNMQASNALLTKLGLPAVDPATPISLTPASYAGDWIINDSSDSGGLQVTTGTTLRLNPSFVSGNASTTACIDNSINAYESCTITVNGATGAFTLTDASGSGSGTLNFLSGAVSGTYTPTGGSAMTFTGMRR
;
A
#
# COMPACT_ATOMS: atom_id res chain seq x y z
N MET A 1 -8.52 44.71 -14.30
CA MET A 1 -8.56 43.24 -14.43
C MET A 1 -9.99 42.76 -14.15
N LYS A 2 -10.69 42.20 -15.14
CA LYS A 2 -11.99 41.53 -14.88
C LYS A 2 -11.69 40.33 -13.98
N ARG A 3 -12.21 40.32 -12.74
CA ARG A 3 -12.15 39.13 -11.87
C ARG A 3 -12.91 38.01 -12.59
N GLN A 4 -12.18 37.04 -13.13
CA GLN A 4 -12.78 35.81 -13.66
C GLN A 4 -13.48 35.12 -12.50
N ARG A 5 -14.79 34.82 -12.64
CA ARG A 5 -15.53 34.09 -11.60
C ARG A 5 -14.85 32.73 -11.37
N PRO A 6 -14.73 32.27 -10.11
CA PRO A 6 -14.32 30.91 -9.83
C PRO A 6 -15.16 29.92 -10.65
N ALA A 7 -14.50 29.05 -11.40
CA ALA A 7 -15.13 28.05 -12.25
C ALA A 7 -14.73 26.66 -11.77
N ALA A 8 -15.54 25.64 -12.05
CA ALA A 8 -15.17 24.27 -11.76
C ALA A 8 -13.93 23.86 -12.58
N SER A 9 -13.11 22.98 -12.03
CA SER A 9 -11.86 22.55 -12.65
C SER A 9 -11.57 21.08 -12.38
N VAL A 10 -10.85 20.47 -13.32
CA VAL A 10 -10.28 19.13 -13.24
C VAL A 10 -8.85 19.21 -13.74
N GLN A 11 -7.94 18.49 -13.09
CA GLN A 11 -6.59 18.24 -13.57
C GLN A 11 -6.34 16.75 -13.67
N LEU A 12 -6.16 16.21 -14.88
CA LEU A 12 -5.68 14.84 -15.04
C LEU A 12 -4.21 14.79 -14.62
N ASN A 13 -3.96 14.24 -13.43
CA ASN A 13 -2.64 14.20 -12.81
C ASN A 13 -1.83 12.99 -13.27
N SER A 14 -2.48 11.83 -13.46
CA SER A 14 -1.81 10.66 -14.02
C SER A 14 -2.81 9.74 -14.69
N MET A 15 -2.35 8.97 -15.66
CA MET A 15 -3.15 7.99 -16.39
C MET A 15 -2.23 6.92 -16.97
N ASN A 16 -2.62 5.66 -16.83
CA ASN A 16 -2.09 4.56 -17.63
C ASN A 16 -3.27 3.90 -18.34
N PHE A 17 -3.27 3.92 -19.66
CA PHE A 17 -4.28 3.28 -20.49
C PHE A 17 -3.63 2.21 -21.35
N TYR A 18 -4.03 0.95 -21.18
CA TYR A 18 -3.63 -0.14 -22.07
C TYR A 18 -4.76 -0.47 -23.05
N ASP A 19 -5.98 -0.55 -22.53
CA ASP A 19 -7.22 -0.75 -23.28
C ASP A 19 -8.42 -0.32 -22.41
N SER A 20 -9.65 -0.46 -22.91
CA SER A 20 -10.88 -0.07 -22.21
C SER A 20 -11.18 -0.89 -20.94
N SER A 21 -10.59 -2.07 -20.82
CA SER A 21 -10.71 -2.98 -19.67
C SER A 21 -9.53 -2.88 -18.70
N ASN A 22 -8.42 -2.26 -19.09
CA ASN A 22 -7.19 -2.15 -18.30
C ASN A 22 -6.66 -0.72 -18.31
N TRP A 23 -7.06 0.05 -17.31
CA TRP A 23 -6.63 1.44 -17.18
C TRP A 23 -6.64 1.91 -15.72
N ASN A 24 -5.91 2.98 -15.43
CA ASN A 24 -6.05 3.74 -14.20
C ASN A 24 -5.86 5.23 -14.47
N TRP A 25 -6.52 6.07 -13.67
CA TRP A 25 -6.29 7.50 -13.66
C TRP A 25 -6.37 8.09 -12.26
N ARG A 26 -5.76 9.26 -12.12
CA ARG A 26 -5.88 10.16 -10.97
C ARG A 26 -6.20 11.55 -11.47
N VAL A 27 -7.25 12.16 -10.94
CA VAL A 27 -7.60 13.55 -11.20
C VAL A 27 -7.71 14.35 -9.91
N LEU A 28 -7.41 15.64 -10.00
CA LEU A 28 -7.69 16.61 -8.95
C LEU A 28 -8.89 17.45 -9.41
N ALA A 29 -10.00 17.37 -8.70
CA ALA A 29 -11.25 18.01 -9.08
C ALA A 29 -11.68 19.06 -8.05
N SER A 30 -12.20 20.19 -8.53
CA SER A 30 -12.72 21.27 -7.70
C SER A 30 -14.00 21.81 -8.31
N THR A 31 -15.07 21.93 -7.52
CA THR A 31 -16.26 22.68 -7.90
C THR A 31 -15.97 24.18 -7.97
N ALA A 32 -16.90 24.97 -8.52
CA ALA A 32 -16.77 26.43 -8.50
C ALA A 32 -16.70 26.99 -7.07
N ALA A 33 -17.45 26.40 -6.14
CA ALA A 33 -17.39 26.76 -4.71
C ALA A 33 -16.03 26.43 -4.11
N GLN A 34 -15.48 25.25 -4.38
CA GLN A 34 -14.15 24.85 -3.90
C GLN A 34 -13.01 25.71 -4.49
N ASN A 35 -13.16 26.20 -5.71
CA ASN A 35 -12.21 27.14 -6.32
C ASN A 35 -12.38 28.59 -5.86
N THR A 36 -13.40 28.89 -5.04
CA THR A 36 -13.54 30.21 -4.43
C THR A 36 -12.61 30.30 -3.23
N PRO A 37 -11.64 31.24 -3.21
CA PRO A 37 -10.71 31.35 -2.09
C PRO A 37 -11.43 31.70 -0.79
N ASP A 38 -11.05 31.03 0.30
CA ASP A 38 -11.49 31.37 1.65
C ASP A 38 -10.76 32.62 2.20
N SER A 39 -11.06 32.99 3.44
CA SER A 39 -10.44 34.14 4.13
C SER A 39 -8.92 34.02 4.29
N ASN A 40 -8.38 32.81 4.20
CA ASN A 40 -6.94 32.53 4.27
C ASN A 40 -6.30 32.40 2.88
N ASN A 41 -7.01 32.83 1.83
CA ASN A 41 -6.60 32.73 0.43
C ASN A 41 -6.33 31.27 0.00
N ARG A 42 -7.10 30.32 0.55
CA ARG A 42 -7.02 28.89 0.19
C ARG A 42 -8.22 28.46 -0.65
N THR A 43 -7.97 27.63 -1.64
CA THR A 43 -8.95 26.87 -2.40
C THR A 43 -8.91 25.40 -1.98
N ARG A 44 -9.95 24.67 -2.37
CA ARG A 44 -10.16 23.25 -2.06
C ARG A 44 -10.13 22.41 -3.32
N TYR A 45 -9.69 21.17 -3.20
CA TYR A 45 -9.78 20.18 -4.26
C TYR A 45 -9.85 18.77 -3.69
N VAL A 46 -10.47 17.87 -4.45
CA VAL A 46 -10.60 16.46 -4.11
C VAL A 46 -9.71 15.64 -5.04
N ASP A 47 -8.92 14.73 -4.47
CA ASP A 47 -8.20 13.70 -5.21
C ASP A 47 -9.17 12.55 -5.50
N ARG A 48 -9.29 12.16 -6.78
CA ARG A 48 -10.14 11.08 -7.24
C ARG A 48 -9.30 10.13 -8.06
N ARG A 49 -9.44 8.84 -7.79
CA ARG A 49 -8.72 7.77 -8.46
C ARG A 49 -9.69 6.70 -8.89
N SER A 50 -9.44 6.16 -10.07
CA SER A 50 -10.21 5.05 -10.60
C SER A 50 -9.29 4.13 -11.37
N SER A 51 -9.59 2.84 -11.33
CA SER A 51 -8.91 1.83 -12.13
C SER A 51 -9.90 0.80 -12.63
N ASN A 52 -9.71 0.33 -13.85
CA ASN A 52 -10.39 -0.83 -14.38
C ASN A 52 -9.38 -1.97 -14.55
N ASN A 53 -9.70 -3.13 -13.99
CA ASN A 53 -8.96 -4.36 -14.20
C ASN A 53 -9.93 -5.43 -14.74
N MET A 54 -9.83 -5.74 -16.03
CA MET A 54 -10.69 -6.70 -16.72
C MET A 54 -12.20 -6.44 -16.54
N GLY A 55 -12.62 -5.18 -16.56
CA GLY A 55 -14.04 -4.77 -16.41
C GLY A 55 -14.45 -4.43 -14.98
N ALA A 56 -13.64 -4.76 -13.97
CA ALA A 56 -13.89 -4.37 -12.58
C ALA A 56 -13.36 -2.96 -12.30
N VAL A 57 -14.26 -1.98 -12.24
CA VAL A 57 -13.92 -0.58 -11.95
C VAL A 57 -13.90 -0.34 -10.45
N ALA A 58 -12.72 -0.03 -9.88
CA ALA A 58 -12.51 0.36 -8.50
C ALA A 58 -12.29 1.87 -8.38
N ASN A 59 -12.84 2.48 -7.34
CA ASN A 59 -12.76 3.91 -7.06
C ASN A 59 -12.25 4.19 -5.65
N TRP A 60 -11.38 5.19 -5.49
CA TRP A 60 -10.87 5.65 -4.19
C TRP A 60 -10.33 7.09 -4.26
N GLY A 61 -9.91 7.67 -3.14
CA GLY A 61 -9.48 9.08 -3.05
C GLY A 61 -8.02 9.29 -2.65
N PHE A 62 -7.37 8.31 -2.03
CA PHE A 62 -6.06 8.47 -1.41
C PHE A 62 -5.23 7.18 -1.42
N GLY A 63 -3.91 7.31 -1.53
CA GLY A 63 -2.99 6.18 -1.63
C GLY A 63 -2.90 5.58 -3.05
N GLY A 64 -1.91 4.70 -3.25
CA GLY A 64 -1.59 4.13 -4.57
C GLY A 64 -2.60 3.12 -5.11
N GLN A 65 -3.44 2.57 -4.24
CA GLN A 65 -4.40 1.51 -4.52
C GLN A 65 -5.51 1.54 -3.45
N PRO A 66 -6.70 0.93 -3.69
CA PRO A 66 -7.85 1.10 -2.82
C PRO A 66 -7.63 0.76 -1.34
N ASN A 67 -6.86 -0.27 -1.00
CA ASN A 67 -6.62 -0.64 0.40
C ASN A 67 -5.84 0.42 1.19
N ARG A 68 -5.00 1.22 0.51
CA ARG A 68 -4.21 2.27 1.13
C ARG A 68 -5.00 3.53 1.49
N GLN A 69 -6.31 3.58 1.16
CA GLN A 69 -7.20 4.61 1.70
C GLN A 69 -7.30 4.52 3.23
N SER A 70 -7.20 3.31 3.77
CA SER A 70 -7.33 3.08 5.21
C SER A 70 -6.07 3.37 6.02
N ASP A 71 -4.99 3.79 5.35
CA ASP A 71 -3.78 4.24 6.04
C ASP A 71 -4.14 5.40 6.98
N LEU A 72 -3.67 5.28 8.22
CA LEU A 72 -3.80 6.29 9.24
C LEU A 72 -2.51 7.12 9.29
N HIS A 73 -2.63 8.42 9.54
CA HIS A 73 -1.49 9.30 9.75
C HIS A 73 -1.71 10.25 10.92
N TRP A 74 -0.60 10.67 11.50
CA TRP A 74 -0.60 11.64 12.58
C TRP A 74 -0.65 13.07 12.02
N ASN A 75 -1.76 13.78 12.21
CA ASN A 75 -1.92 15.18 11.76
C ASN A 75 -1.36 16.22 12.76
N GLY A 76 -0.64 15.78 13.80
CA GLY A 76 -0.19 16.63 14.91
C GLY A 76 -1.12 16.63 16.13
N THR A 77 -2.33 16.08 16.02
CA THR A 77 -3.32 16.04 17.12
C THR A 77 -4.01 14.69 17.30
N SER A 78 -4.24 13.95 16.21
CA SER A 78 -4.90 12.65 16.21
C SER A 78 -4.41 11.79 15.05
N TRP A 79 -4.59 10.47 15.19
CA TRP A 79 -4.44 9.52 14.09
C TRP A 79 -5.72 9.50 13.28
N ILE A 80 -5.64 9.99 12.05
CA ILE A 80 -6.79 10.12 11.15
C ILE A 80 -6.53 9.35 9.86
N ASN A 81 -7.59 8.96 9.16
CA ASN A 81 -7.48 8.48 7.78
C ASN A 81 -7.73 9.63 6.82
N CYS A 82 -7.58 9.37 5.52
CA CYS A 82 -8.14 10.22 4.49
C CYS A 82 -9.55 9.79 4.16
N PRO A 83 -10.60 10.59 4.42
CA PRO A 83 -11.94 10.28 3.94
C PRO A 83 -12.02 10.23 2.42
N ILE A 84 -13.00 9.47 1.91
CA ILE A 84 -13.41 9.61 0.51
C ILE A 84 -13.98 11.01 0.31
N ASN A 85 -13.64 11.62 -0.84
CA ASN A 85 -13.98 13.01 -1.16
C ASN A 85 -13.38 14.06 -0.21
N TYR A 86 -12.29 13.74 0.49
CA TYR A 86 -11.61 14.73 1.34
C TYR A 86 -11.15 15.96 0.56
N GLU A 87 -11.40 17.14 1.14
CA GLU A 87 -11.03 18.43 0.57
C GLU A 87 -9.60 18.82 0.99
N ASN A 88 -8.65 18.57 0.10
CA ASN A 88 -7.29 19.06 0.25
C ASN A 88 -7.26 20.57 0.05
N LEU A 89 -6.28 21.22 0.68
CA LEU A 89 -6.13 22.66 0.62
C LEU A 89 -4.97 23.05 -0.29
N SER A 90 -5.12 24.18 -0.97
CA SER A 90 -4.07 24.83 -1.75
C SER A 90 -4.22 26.33 -1.60
N THR A 91 -3.14 27.09 -1.50
CA THR A 91 -3.26 28.54 -1.65
C THR A 91 -3.63 28.89 -3.10
N VAL A 92 -4.19 30.07 -3.32
CA VAL A 92 -4.29 30.61 -4.69
C VAL A 92 -2.89 30.73 -5.27
N ARG A 93 -2.73 30.39 -6.56
CA ARG A 93 -1.44 30.51 -7.23
C ARG A 93 -1.05 31.97 -7.41
N ASP A 94 0.20 32.29 -7.12
CA ASP A 94 0.77 33.61 -7.39
C ASP A 94 1.03 33.84 -8.90
N ALA A 95 1.53 35.02 -9.24
CA ALA A 95 1.86 35.38 -10.63
C ALA A 95 2.97 34.51 -11.25
N ALA A 96 3.85 33.92 -10.43
CA ALA A 96 4.89 32.99 -10.86
C ALA A 96 4.40 31.53 -10.92
N GLY A 97 3.13 31.28 -10.59
CA GLY A 97 2.50 29.96 -10.60
C GLY A 97 2.73 29.14 -9.34
N ASN A 98 3.31 29.72 -8.28
CA ASN A 98 3.57 29.04 -7.01
C ASN A 98 2.33 28.92 -6.15
N SER A 99 2.23 27.84 -5.37
CA SER A 99 1.20 27.62 -4.36
C SER A 99 1.71 26.68 -3.30
N ASN A 100 1.27 26.86 -2.06
CA ASN A 100 1.43 25.87 -0.99
C ASN A 100 0.21 24.96 -0.95
N TYR A 101 0.39 23.71 -0.53
CA TYR A 101 -0.68 22.75 -0.38
C TYR A 101 -0.59 21.98 0.93
N ASP A 102 -1.74 21.47 1.35
CA ASP A 102 -1.91 20.59 2.49
C ASP A 102 -2.83 19.45 2.04
N ILE A 103 -2.26 18.26 1.94
CA ILE A 103 -2.97 17.05 1.54
C ILE A 103 -3.39 16.29 2.77
N CYS A 104 -4.68 15.95 2.80
CA CYS A 104 -5.26 15.07 3.79
C CYS A 104 -5.03 15.46 5.25
N ASP A 105 -5.12 16.77 5.56
CA ASP A 105 -4.81 17.29 6.91
C ASP A 105 -3.43 16.83 7.39
N LYS A 106 -2.42 17.40 6.73
CA LYS A 106 -1.00 17.29 7.04
C LYS A 106 -0.40 15.90 6.86
N PHE A 107 -1.05 15.01 6.10
CA PHE A 107 -0.36 13.82 5.60
C PHE A 107 0.89 14.23 4.80
N GLU A 108 0.73 15.23 3.94
CA GLU A 108 1.82 15.88 3.21
C GLU A 108 1.55 17.38 3.09
N ILE A 109 2.53 18.18 3.45
CA ILE A 109 2.52 19.63 3.25
C ILE A 109 3.66 19.97 2.30
N GLY A 110 3.39 20.82 1.32
CA GLY A 110 4.43 21.19 0.38
C GLY A 110 4.09 22.41 -0.46
N SER A 111 4.90 22.60 -1.49
CA SER A 111 4.73 23.67 -2.47
C SER A 111 4.65 23.12 -3.88
N SER A 112 4.00 23.85 -4.77
CA SER A 112 3.89 23.52 -6.18
C SER A 112 4.12 24.73 -7.06
N ASN A 113 4.78 24.54 -8.19
CA ASN A 113 4.90 25.52 -9.26
C ASN A 113 4.25 24.95 -10.53
N ARG A 114 3.56 25.81 -11.30
CA ARG A 114 2.85 25.41 -12.51
C ARG A 114 3.09 26.38 -13.65
N ALA A 115 3.59 25.87 -14.77
CA ALA A 115 3.55 26.52 -16.08
C ALA A 115 2.32 26.02 -16.88
N SER A 116 1.73 26.90 -17.69
CA SER A 116 0.50 26.62 -18.45
C SER A 116 0.65 26.95 -19.91
N PHE A 117 0.27 26.02 -20.78
CA PHE A 117 0.39 26.14 -22.23
C PHE A 117 -0.96 25.85 -22.88
N ASP A 118 -1.33 26.67 -23.86
CA ASP A 118 -2.48 26.36 -24.72
C ASP A 118 -2.11 25.23 -25.68
N ILE A 119 -3.01 24.28 -25.84
CA ILE A 119 -2.86 23.15 -26.75
C ILE A 119 -4.11 22.95 -27.62
N GLY A 120 -5.07 23.87 -27.57
CA GLY A 120 -6.26 23.82 -28.43
C GLY A 120 -5.87 23.78 -29.90
N GLY A 121 -6.47 22.86 -30.66
CA GLY A 121 -6.18 22.64 -32.08
C GLY A 121 -4.96 21.76 -32.37
N ARG A 122 -4.09 21.47 -31.38
CA ARG A 122 -2.98 20.52 -31.54
C ARG A 122 -3.50 19.09 -31.45
N THR A 123 -2.86 18.16 -32.15
CA THR A 123 -3.27 16.75 -32.09
C THR A 123 -2.97 16.14 -30.71
N MET A 124 -3.84 15.26 -30.23
CA MET A 124 -3.65 14.58 -28.94
C MET A 124 -2.35 13.77 -28.93
N LEU A 125 -2.03 13.14 -30.07
CA LEU A 125 -0.82 12.36 -30.26
C LEU A 125 0.45 13.22 -30.14
N GLU A 126 0.51 14.35 -30.84
CA GLU A 126 1.63 15.29 -30.79
C GLU A 126 1.91 15.77 -29.37
N VAL A 127 0.86 16.13 -28.62
CA VAL A 127 1.01 16.62 -27.24
C VAL A 127 1.45 15.50 -26.30
N LEU A 128 0.95 14.26 -26.44
CA LEU A 128 1.44 13.13 -25.65
C LEU A 128 2.90 12.79 -25.98
N GLN A 129 3.31 12.92 -27.24
CA GLN A 129 4.70 12.73 -27.65
C GLN A 129 5.59 13.82 -27.03
N GLN A 130 5.17 15.10 -27.07
CA GLN A 130 5.87 16.19 -26.39
C GLN A 130 6.05 15.93 -24.89
N ILE A 131 5.03 15.38 -24.21
CA ILE A 131 5.10 15.04 -22.79
C ILE A 131 6.16 13.95 -22.54
N ARG A 132 6.18 12.91 -23.39
CA ARG A 132 7.14 11.81 -23.29
C ARG A 132 8.57 12.25 -23.56
N ASP A 133 8.77 13.05 -24.61
CA ASP A 133 10.08 13.61 -24.98
C ASP A 133 10.61 14.57 -23.91
N GLY A 134 9.71 15.22 -23.17
CA GLY A 134 10.03 16.00 -21.98
C GLY A 134 10.39 15.17 -20.74
N GLY A 135 10.38 13.84 -20.83
CA GLY A 135 10.73 12.92 -19.74
C GLY A 135 9.62 12.67 -18.72
N PHE A 136 8.38 13.08 -19.01
CA PHE A 136 7.24 12.85 -18.12
C PHE A 136 6.60 11.49 -18.39
N THR A 137 6.49 10.65 -17.36
CA THR A 137 5.97 9.28 -17.45
C THR A 137 4.59 9.10 -16.84
N ASN A 138 4.02 10.16 -16.28
CA ASN A 138 2.77 10.07 -15.52
C ASN A 138 1.52 9.97 -16.40
N LEU A 139 1.62 10.19 -17.70
CA LEU A 139 0.54 10.03 -18.68
C LEU A 139 0.99 9.06 -19.77
N TYR A 140 0.35 7.88 -19.82
CA TYR A 140 0.69 6.81 -20.73
C TYR A 140 -0.57 6.26 -21.43
N VAL A 141 -0.46 6.07 -22.75
CA VAL A 141 -1.47 5.45 -23.61
C VAL A 141 -0.74 4.43 -24.49
N ALA A 142 -1.05 3.15 -24.31
CA ALA A 142 -0.57 2.10 -25.19
C ALA A 142 -1.19 2.29 -26.59
N ASN A 143 -0.42 2.01 -27.65
CA ASN A 143 -0.88 2.15 -29.04
C ASN A 143 -1.47 3.54 -29.36
N ALA A 144 -0.86 4.61 -28.81
CA ALA A 144 -1.36 5.97 -28.94
C ALA A 144 -1.57 6.42 -30.40
N ASP A 145 -0.70 6.00 -31.32
CA ASP A 145 -0.77 6.38 -32.74
C ASP A 145 -2.10 5.95 -33.38
N SER A 146 -2.51 4.70 -33.15
CA SER A 146 -3.75 4.16 -33.71
C SER A 146 -4.99 4.63 -32.98
N LEU A 147 -4.92 4.82 -31.66
CA LEU A 147 -6.07 5.22 -30.86
C LEU A 147 -6.40 6.71 -30.98
N LEU A 148 -5.39 7.58 -31.01
CA LEU A 148 -5.60 9.02 -30.99
C LEU A 148 -5.63 9.61 -32.40
N GLY A 149 -4.80 9.09 -33.31
CA GLY A 149 -4.72 9.53 -34.70
C GLY A 149 -4.55 11.04 -34.83
N SER A 150 -5.30 11.64 -35.77
CA SER A 150 -5.32 13.10 -36.01
C SER A 150 -6.29 13.88 -35.11
N THR A 151 -6.85 13.25 -34.08
CA THR A 151 -7.82 13.92 -33.18
C THR A 151 -7.17 15.10 -32.49
N ALA A 152 -7.72 16.30 -32.65
CA ALA A 152 -7.23 17.51 -32.01
C ALA A 152 -7.85 17.74 -30.63
N PHE A 153 -7.10 18.39 -29.75
CA PHE A 153 -7.66 18.95 -28.53
C PHE A 153 -8.61 20.11 -28.83
N PRO A 154 -9.73 20.24 -28.10
CA PRO A 154 -10.69 21.32 -28.32
C PRO A 154 -10.14 22.67 -27.87
N THR A 155 -10.78 23.76 -28.30
CA THR A 155 -10.47 25.12 -27.82
C THR A 155 -10.52 25.21 -26.29
N GLY A 156 -9.55 25.90 -25.69
CA GLY A 156 -9.44 26.04 -24.23
C GLY A 156 -8.79 24.86 -23.52
N ALA A 157 -8.36 23.83 -24.25
CA ALA A 157 -7.50 22.76 -23.75
C ALA A 157 -6.13 23.31 -23.33
N LYS A 158 -5.64 22.89 -22.16
CA LYS A 158 -4.34 23.32 -21.62
C LYS A 158 -3.51 22.15 -21.13
N LEU A 159 -2.21 22.23 -21.39
CA LEU A 159 -1.18 21.41 -20.78
C LEU A 159 -0.51 22.19 -19.64
N TYR A 160 -0.34 21.54 -18.51
CA TYR A 160 0.37 22.05 -17.35
C TYR A 160 1.64 21.23 -17.11
N TYR A 161 2.77 21.89 -16.96
CA TYR A 161 3.95 21.28 -16.34
C TYR A 161 3.99 21.73 -14.88
N ASN A 162 3.87 20.76 -13.97
CA ASN A 162 3.71 21.01 -12.56
C ASN A 162 4.82 20.32 -11.77
N THR A 163 5.54 21.10 -10.98
CA THR A 163 6.53 20.61 -10.02
C THR A 163 5.92 20.70 -8.63
N THR A 164 5.94 19.62 -7.86
CA THR A 164 5.55 19.59 -6.44
C THR A 164 6.77 19.22 -5.60
N SER A 165 7.03 19.98 -4.55
CA SER A 165 8.05 19.69 -3.56
C SER A 165 7.35 19.42 -2.24
N ALA A 166 7.38 18.17 -1.78
CA ALA A 166 6.99 17.86 -0.41
C ALA A 166 7.98 18.56 0.54
N LEU A 167 7.48 19.22 1.57
CA LEU A 167 8.28 19.88 2.60
C LEU A 167 8.22 19.12 3.92
N ASN A 168 7.06 18.55 4.22
CA ASN A 168 6.85 17.71 5.40
C ASN A 168 5.86 16.59 5.08
N THR A 169 6.05 15.44 5.72
CA THR A 169 5.25 14.22 5.57
C THR A 169 4.97 13.64 6.95
N ALA A 170 3.74 13.19 7.18
CA ALA A 170 3.34 12.62 8.45
C ALA A 170 3.91 11.21 8.67
N LEU A 171 4.00 10.83 9.95
CA LEU A 171 4.08 9.43 10.33
C LEU A 171 2.77 8.75 9.96
N ALA A 172 2.84 7.60 9.29
CA ALA A 172 1.67 6.86 8.85
C ALA A 172 1.82 5.36 9.03
N TYR A 173 0.70 4.64 9.12
CA TYR A 173 0.69 3.18 9.11
C TYR A 173 -0.61 2.66 8.52
N TYR A 174 -0.55 1.47 7.93
CA TYR A 174 -1.74 0.75 7.49
C TYR A 174 -2.26 -0.11 8.66
N PRO A 175 -3.55 0.00 9.04
CA PRO A 175 -4.10 -0.74 10.18
C PRO A 175 -4.41 -2.21 9.90
N GLY A 176 -4.12 -2.71 8.69
CA GLY A 176 -4.35 -4.11 8.30
C GLY A 176 -3.38 -5.11 8.92
N VAL A 177 -3.75 -6.40 8.89
CA VAL A 177 -2.99 -7.48 9.56
C VAL A 177 -1.59 -7.66 8.98
N GLY A 178 -1.37 -7.36 7.70
CA GLY A 178 -0.04 -7.45 7.08
C GLY A 178 0.98 -6.47 7.65
N SER A 179 0.52 -5.41 8.31
CA SER A 179 1.37 -4.43 8.98
C SER A 179 1.58 -4.73 10.47
N VAL A 180 0.87 -5.70 11.06
CA VAL A 180 1.03 -6.02 12.48
C VAL A 180 2.37 -6.72 12.70
N MET A 181 3.20 -6.16 13.59
CA MET A 181 4.45 -6.77 14.00
C MET A 181 4.17 -8.04 14.80
N ARG A 182 4.97 -9.07 14.55
CA ARG A 182 4.89 -10.35 15.26
C ARG A 182 6.21 -10.64 15.93
N ASN A 183 6.16 -10.99 17.20
CA ASN A 183 7.30 -11.42 18.00
C ASN A 183 7.41 -12.93 17.93
N ALA A 184 8.61 -13.44 17.62
CA ALA A 184 8.89 -14.84 17.88
C ALA A 184 8.83 -15.13 19.38
N SER A 185 8.57 -16.37 19.76
CA SER A 185 8.67 -16.81 21.15
C SER A 185 10.08 -16.53 21.68
N ALA A 186 10.22 -16.27 22.98
CA ALA A 186 11.51 -15.91 23.57
C ALA A 186 12.61 -16.95 23.26
N ALA A 187 12.27 -18.23 23.22
CA ALA A 187 13.19 -19.31 22.89
C ALA A 187 13.66 -19.29 21.42
N VAL A 188 12.81 -18.88 20.48
CA VAL A 188 13.19 -18.74 19.06
C VAL A 188 13.91 -17.41 18.81
N ALA A 189 13.47 -16.33 19.46
CA ALA A 189 14.10 -15.01 19.39
C ALA A 189 15.53 -14.99 19.97
N ALA A 190 15.81 -15.84 20.96
CA ALA A 190 17.16 -16.06 21.48
C ALA A 190 18.15 -16.56 20.41
N GLY A 191 17.64 -17.11 19.30
CA GLY A 191 18.46 -17.61 18.20
C GLY A 191 19.24 -18.87 18.58
N LYS A 192 20.23 -19.21 17.75
CA LYS A 192 21.26 -20.20 18.08
C LYS A 192 22.58 -19.83 17.43
N THR A 193 23.69 -20.06 18.11
CA THR A 193 25.02 -19.61 17.68
C THR A 193 25.76 -20.59 16.76
N SER A 194 25.24 -21.81 16.60
CA SER A 194 25.82 -22.84 15.73
C SER A 194 24.74 -23.70 15.08
N ALA A 195 25.02 -24.17 13.85
CA ALA A 195 24.20 -25.15 13.16
C ALA A 195 24.10 -26.48 13.91
N SER A 196 25.13 -26.84 14.69
CA SER A 196 25.21 -28.09 15.46
C SER A 196 24.37 -28.10 16.73
N ASP A 197 23.87 -26.95 17.18
CA ASP A 197 22.94 -26.90 18.31
C ASP A 197 21.55 -27.35 17.86
N ASN A 198 21.16 -28.55 18.28
CA ASN A 198 19.86 -29.17 18.00
C ASN A 198 18.89 -29.06 19.19
N THR A 199 19.29 -28.40 20.27
CA THR A 199 18.49 -28.26 21.50
C THR A 199 17.74 -26.93 21.58
N SER A 200 18.18 -25.90 20.86
CA SER A 200 17.46 -24.63 20.77
C SER A 200 16.13 -24.76 20.02
N ALA A 201 15.16 -23.92 20.39
CA ALA A 201 13.85 -23.89 19.74
C ALA A 201 13.96 -23.60 18.23
N CYS A 202 15.00 -22.87 17.80
CA CYS A 202 15.33 -22.68 16.38
C CYS A 202 15.46 -24.00 15.60
N ALA A 203 15.95 -25.08 16.21
CA ALA A 203 16.14 -26.36 15.54
C ALA A 203 14.81 -27.01 15.09
N SER A 204 13.71 -26.70 15.78
CA SER A 204 12.36 -27.19 15.44
C SER A 204 11.65 -26.37 14.36
N ILE A 205 12.18 -25.20 13.98
CA ILE A 205 11.58 -24.35 12.96
C ILE A 205 12.06 -24.79 11.57
N THR A 206 11.14 -25.34 10.79
CA THR A 206 11.36 -25.74 9.40
C THR A 206 10.54 -24.84 8.46
N GLN A 207 10.70 -25.03 7.16
CA GLN A 207 9.88 -24.33 6.17
C GLN A 207 8.38 -24.69 6.27
N SER A 208 8.04 -25.86 6.82
CA SER A 208 6.64 -26.28 7.01
C SER A 208 6.05 -25.85 8.34
N THR A 209 6.84 -25.33 9.28
CA THR A 209 6.32 -24.88 10.58
C THR A 209 5.44 -23.63 10.40
N PRO A 210 4.14 -23.69 10.77
CA PRO A 210 3.26 -22.53 10.64
C PRO A 210 3.71 -21.38 11.52
N GLN A 211 3.70 -20.15 10.98
CA GLN A 211 4.18 -18.96 11.69
C GLN A 211 3.45 -18.71 13.02
N GLY A 212 2.17 -19.05 13.11
CA GLY A 212 1.36 -18.93 14.33
C GLY A 212 1.81 -19.84 15.46
N GLY A 213 2.53 -20.94 15.17
CA GLY A 213 3.04 -21.88 16.18
C GLY A 213 4.21 -21.34 17.01
N TYR A 214 4.87 -20.28 16.54
CA TYR A 214 6.05 -19.72 17.21
C TYR A 214 6.09 -18.19 17.23
N THR A 215 5.07 -17.51 16.71
CA THR A 215 4.96 -16.04 16.78
C THR A 215 3.62 -15.59 17.32
N THR A 216 3.62 -14.45 18.00
CA THR A 216 2.42 -13.76 18.46
C THR A 216 2.45 -12.29 18.05
N PRO A 217 1.31 -11.64 17.82
CA PRO A 217 1.28 -10.19 17.61
C PRO A 217 1.96 -9.44 18.75
N ALA A 218 2.84 -8.49 18.40
CA ALA A 218 3.42 -7.57 19.37
C ALA A 218 2.33 -6.62 19.86
N THR A 219 2.15 -6.53 21.18
CA THR A 219 1.13 -5.67 21.80
C THR A 219 1.70 -4.34 22.25
N THR A 220 3.01 -4.28 22.54
CA THR A 220 3.74 -3.05 22.91
C THR A 220 5.09 -2.93 22.20
N LEU A 221 5.59 -1.71 22.03
CA LEU A 221 6.92 -1.42 21.49
C LEU A 221 8.01 -2.08 22.33
N GLU A 222 7.85 -2.13 23.66
CA GLU A 222 8.80 -2.78 24.56
C GLU A 222 8.86 -4.29 24.32
N SER A 223 7.72 -4.95 24.11
CA SER A 223 7.68 -6.38 23.78
C SER A 223 8.38 -6.65 22.43
N MET A 224 8.18 -5.75 21.46
CA MET A 224 8.84 -5.82 20.17
C MET A 224 10.36 -5.63 20.30
N ILE A 225 10.81 -4.62 21.05
CA ILE A 225 12.24 -4.39 21.33
C ILE A 225 12.87 -5.63 21.96
N ALA A 226 12.25 -6.17 23.00
CA ALA A 226 12.77 -7.31 23.76
C ALA A 226 12.92 -8.57 22.90
N ALA A 227 12.00 -8.80 21.94
CA ALA A 227 12.04 -9.95 21.04
C ALA A 227 13.03 -9.79 19.87
N ASN A 228 13.52 -8.58 19.57
CA ASN A 228 14.27 -8.30 18.35
C ASN A 228 15.72 -7.87 18.64
N GLN A 229 16.49 -8.74 19.31
CA GLN A 229 17.87 -8.44 19.77
C GLN A 229 18.99 -8.73 18.75
N GLY A 230 18.67 -9.33 17.60
CA GLY A 230 19.60 -9.51 16.49
C GLY A 230 20.42 -10.79 16.53
N THR A 231 19.89 -11.85 17.16
CA THR A 231 20.53 -13.18 17.19
C THR A 231 19.84 -14.13 16.21
N PRO A 232 20.49 -14.56 15.11
CA PRO A 232 19.83 -15.40 14.12
C PRO A 232 19.63 -16.84 14.60
N CYS A 233 18.74 -17.57 13.92
CA CYS A 233 18.78 -19.03 13.94
C CYS A 233 19.77 -19.50 12.85
N VAL A 234 20.92 -20.05 13.25
CA VAL A 234 21.97 -20.52 12.32
C VAL A 234 21.68 -21.95 11.84
N TYR A 235 21.44 -22.18 10.55
CA TYR A 235 21.24 -23.55 10.03
C TYR A 235 22.47 -24.04 9.26
N SER A 236 22.59 -25.36 9.12
CA SER A 236 23.57 -25.94 8.19
C SER A 236 23.33 -25.42 6.77
N PRO A 237 24.38 -25.33 5.92
CA PRO A 237 24.22 -25.09 4.50
C PRO A 237 23.13 -25.97 3.90
N GLY A 238 22.22 -25.34 3.16
CA GLY A 238 21.09 -26.01 2.51
C GLY A 238 21.19 -25.92 1.00
N SER A 239 20.32 -26.66 0.32
CA SER A 239 20.06 -26.49 -1.10
C SER A 239 18.55 -26.46 -1.34
N THR A 240 18.13 -25.89 -2.45
CA THR A 240 16.74 -25.94 -2.88
C THR A 240 16.68 -26.29 -4.36
N VAL A 241 15.69 -27.08 -4.73
CA VAL A 241 15.37 -27.32 -6.13
C VAL A 241 14.56 -26.12 -6.62
N ILE A 242 15.02 -25.51 -7.71
CA ILE A 242 14.34 -24.44 -8.43
C ILE A 242 13.92 -24.95 -9.80
N THR A 243 12.76 -24.50 -10.26
CA THR A 243 12.33 -24.75 -11.64
C THR A 243 12.72 -23.53 -12.48
N THR A 244 13.40 -23.78 -13.59
CA THR A 244 13.75 -22.80 -14.62
C THR A 244 13.01 -23.16 -15.91
N PRO A 245 12.93 -22.24 -16.88
CA PRO A 245 12.40 -22.56 -18.22
C PRO A 245 13.15 -23.69 -18.93
N SER A 246 14.39 -23.99 -18.51
CA SER A 246 15.26 -25.02 -19.09
C SER A 246 15.30 -26.34 -18.31
N GLY A 247 14.54 -26.46 -17.21
CA GLY A 247 14.49 -27.68 -16.38
C GLY A 247 14.52 -27.38 -14.88
N THR A 248 14.85 -28.38 -14.05
CA THR A 248 15.05 -28.18 -12.61
C THR A 248 16.55 -28.09 -12.29
N ALA A 249 16.94 -27.14 -11.45
CA ALA A 249 18.30 -27.01 -10.94
C ALA A 249 18.31 -27.07 -9.41
N THR A 250 19.35 -27.67 -8.84
CA THR A 250 19.60 -27.60 -7.39
C THR A 250 20.60 -26.49 -7.11
N VAL A 251 20.18 -25.47 -6.37
CA VAL A 251 21.03 -24.31 -6.03
C VAL A 251 21.39 -24.33 -4.54
N PRO A 252 22.68 -24.14 -4.18
CA PRO A 252 23.10 -24.15 -2.78
C PRO A 252 22.93 -22.77 -2.13
N SER A 253 22.75 -22.75 -0.80
CA SER A 253 22.75 -21.55 0.04
C SER A 253 24.14 -20.96 0.26
N GLY A 254 25.19 -21.61 -0.23
CA GLY A 254 26.57 -21.31 0.14
C GLY A 254 26.89 -21.70 1.60
N ALA A 255 27.96 -21.11 2.15
CA ALA A 255 28.48 -21.48 3.48
C ALA A 255 27.60 -21.05 4.66
N ARG A 256 26.69 -20.08 4.49
CA ARG A 256 25.80 -19.55 5.54
C ARG A 256 24.34 -19.80 5.20
N ASN A 257 23.55 -20.08 6.23
CA ASN A 257 22.10 -20.20 6.13
C ASN A 257 21.44 -19.74 7.43
N ASP A 258 21.65 -18.48 7.77
CA ASP A 258 21.20 -17.88 9.02
C ASP A 258 19.81 -17.26 8.80
N ALA A 259 18.80 -17.61 9.58
CA ALA A 259 17.49 -16.95 9.56
C ALA A 259 17.45 -15.77 10.53
N TRP A 260 17.12 -14.58 10.01
CA TRP A 260 17.14 -13.35 10.79
C TRP A 260 15.74 -12.78 11.07
N SER A 261 14.69 -13.35 10.49
CA SER A 261 13.33 -12.84 10.66
C SER A 261 12.78 -12.91 12.08
N TYR A 262 13.35 -13.75 12.93
CA TYR A 262 12.83 -14.06 14.26
C TYR A 262 13.30 -13.12 15.36
N SER A 263 14.38 -12.39 15.13
CA SER A 263 15.05 -11.55 16.13
C SER A 263 15.47 -10.20 15.57
N SER A 264 14.92 -9.79 14.43
CA SER A 264 15.13 -8.48 13.85
C SER A 264 13.83 -7.99 13.20
N VAL A 265 13.72 -6.69 12.98
CA VAL A 265 12.58 -6.07 12.28
C VAL A 265 12.99 -5.59 10.89
N SER A 266 12.05 -5.60 9.93
CA SER A 266 12.30 -5.07 8.59
C SER A 266 12.28 -3.54 8.61
N ILE A 267 13.30 -2.91 8.03
CA ILE A 267 13.31 -1.46 7.75
C ILE A 267 13.17 -1.13 6.27
N GLY A 268 13.28 -2.13 5.39
CA GLY A 268 12.96 -2.03 3.97
C GLY A 268 13.64 -3.10 3.13
N VAL A 269 13.41 -3.03 1.82
CA VAL A 269 14.04 -3.90 0.82
C VAL A 269 14.50 -3.02 -0.33
N LEU A 270 15.73 -3.23 -0.79
CA LEU A 270 16.26 -2.63 -2.01
C LEU A 270 16.28 -3.70 -3.11
N GLY A 271 15.83 -3.33 -4.32
CA GLY A 271 15.68 -4.25 -5.45
C GLY A 271 14.22 -4.59 -5.75
N ASN A 272 14.01 -5.32 -6.84
CA ASN A 272 12.69 -5.67 -7.39
C ASN A 272 12.60 -7.13 -7.87
N ALA A 273 13.55 -7.99 -7.49
CA ALA A 273 13.52 -9.40 -7.85
C ALA A 273 12.32 -10.10 -7.19
N LEU A 274 11.65 -10.97 -7.95
CA LEU A 274 10.48 -11.71 -7.50
C LEU A 274 10.90 -12.88 -6.58
N THR A 275 10.00 -13.29 -5.68
CA THR A 275 10.16 -14.46 -4.81
C THR A 275 9.08 -15.49 -5.13
N GLY A 276 9.32 -16.77 -4.85
CA GLY A 276 8.35 -17.86 -5.06
C GLY A 276 8.05 -18.26 -6.52
N GLY A 277 8.53 -17.50 -7.51
CA GLY A 277 8.41 -17.80 -8.95
C GLY A 277 9.56 -18.63 -9.55
N TYR A 278 9.77 -18.55 -10.87
CA TYR A 278 10.96 -19.11 -11.53
C TYR A 278 12.22 -18.42 -11.02
N GLN A 279 12.94 -19.08 -10.12
CA GLN A 279 14.19 -18.59 -9.54
C GLN A 279 15.37 -19.19 -10.29
N THR A 280 16.49 -18.47 -10.37
CA THR A 280 17.76 -18.97 -10.94
C THR A 280 18.85 -19.20 -9.88
N SER A 281 18.58 -18.82 -8.62
CA SER A 281 19.52 -18.85 -7.51
C SER A 281 18.82 -19.08 -6.16
N TYR A 282 19.59 -19.46 -5.14
CA TYR A 282 19.07 -19.65 -3.77
C TYR A 282 18.68 -18.33 -3.10
N TYR A 283 19.41 -17.25 -3.41
CA TYR A 283 19.12 -15.89 -2.98
C TYR A 283 18.80 -15.00 -4.18
N THR A 284 17.87 -14.07 -4.00
CA THR A 284 17.58 -13.07 -5.04
C THR A 284 18.66 -11.98 -5.05
N THR A 285 18.58 -11.05 -6.01
CA THR A 285 19.43 -9.86 -6.06
C THR A 285 18.96 -8.74 -5.13
N ASN A 286 17.88 -8.94 -4.37
CA ASN A 286 17.39 -7.95 -3.43
C ASN A 286 18.25 -7.92 -2.16
N THR A 287 18.35 -6.73 -1.56
CA THR A 287 18.97 -6.52 -0.25
C THR A 287 17.88 -6.23 0.78
N HIS A 288 17.75 -7.10 1.78
CA HIS A 288 16.87 -6.85 2.93
C HIS A 288 17.60 -6.00 3.95
N LEU A 289 16.97 -4.89 4.35
CA LEU A 289 17.49 -4.02 5.40
C LEU A 289 16.75 -4.35 6.70
N ARG A 290 17.50 -4.64 7.77
CA ARG A 290 16.97 -5.04 9.07
C ARG A 290 17.50 -4.15 10.20
N ALA A 291 16.75 -4.09 11.28
CA ALA A 291 17.19 -3.50 12.54
C ALA A 291 16.99 -4.48 13.70
N ALA A 292 17.87 -4.39 14.69
CA ALA A 292 17.74 -5.07 15.97
C ALA A 292 18.06 -4.10 17.11
N PHE A 293 17.61 -4.41 18.31
CA PHE A 293 17.66 -3.49 19.46
C PHE A 293 18.62 -4.01 20.52
N GLY A 294 19.47 -3.11 21.02
CA GLY A 294 20.42 -3.39 22.09
C GLY A 294 19.96 -2.81 23.43
N ALA A 295 20.89 -2.76 24.39
CA ALA A 295 20.65 -2.11 25.67
C ALA A 295 20.33 -0.60 25.48
N GLY A 296 19.46 -0.08 26.35
CA GLY A 296 19.01 1.31 26.26
C GLY A 296 18.22 1.58 24.97
N ASN A 297 18.62 2.63 24.25
CA ASN A 297 17.99 3.02 22.99
C ASN A 297 18.80 2.64 21.74
N VAL A 298 19.75 1.72 21.85
CA VAL A 298 20.65 1.35 20.75
C VAL A 298 19.92 0.54 19.67
N VAL A 299 20.17 0.89 18.41
CA VAL A 299 19.75 0.15 17.22
C VAL A 299 20.99 -0.35 16.48
N LYS A 300 20.99 -1.64 16.10
CA LYS A 300 21.97 -2.25 15.20
C LYS A 300 21.30 -2.48 13.85
N TYR A 301 21.95 -2.05 12.78
CA TYR A 301 21.43 -2.17 11.42
C TYR A 301 22.16 -3.24 10.64
N TYR A 302 21.43 -3.95 9.78
CA TYR A 302 21.98 -5.04 8.99
C TYR A 302 21.50 -5.01 7.53
N SER A 303 22.36 -5.45 6.61
CA SER A 303 22.00 -5.82 5.25
C SER A 303 22.00 -7.34 5.11
N CYS A 304 20.98 -7.90 4.50
CA CYS A 304 20.76 -9.33 4.42
C CYS A 304 20.50 -9.75 2.98
N GLN A 305 20.88 -10.99 2.67
CA GLN A 305 20.40 -11.68 1.48
C GLN A 305 18.91 -11.98 1.62
N GLN A 306 18.21 -12.16 0.50
CA GLN A 306 16.82 -12.59 0.48
C GLN A 306 16.71 -13.99 -0.10
N ARG A 307 16.12 -14.94 0.64
CA ARG A 307 15.86 -16.29 0.13
C ARG A 307 14.85 -16.24 -1.02
N SER A 308 15.15 -16.92 -2.11
CA SER A 308 14.37 -16.82 -3.35
C SER A 308 13.01 -17.51 -3.28
N THR A 309 12.86 -18.53 -2.44
CA THR A 309 11.63 -19.33 -2.31
C THR A 309 10.53 -18.65 -1.51
N ASP A 310 10.88 -17.97 -0.41
CA ASP A 310 9.92 -17.42 0.56
C ASP A 310 10.15 -15.93 0.88
N GLY A 311 11.21 -15.33 0.32
CA GLY A 311 11.54 -13.94 0.55
C GLY A 311 12.11 -13.63 1.93
N SER A 312 12.41 -14.64 2.76
CA SER A 312 12.94 -14.44 4.11
C SER A 312 14.33 -13.81 4.12
N PRO A 313 14.64 -12.91 5.08
CA PRO A 313 15.96 -12.33 5.25
C PRO A 313 16.94 -13.38 5.80
N ARG A 314 18.07 -13.53 5.12
CA ARG A 314 19.13 -14.51 5.43
C ARG A 314 20.48 -13.85 5.49
N ASN A 315 21.40 -14.47 6.24
CA ASN A 315 22.84 -14.15 6.20
C ASN A 315 23.12 -12.64 6.30
N CYS A 316 22.66 -12.02 7.38
CA CYS A 316 22.82 -10.59 7.57
C CYS A 316 24.23 -10.22 8.02
N ASP A 317 24.68 -9.06 7.54
CA ASP A 317 25.94 -8.42 7.91
C ASP A 317 25.65 -7.04 8.52
N PRO A 318 26.38 -6.62 9.57
CA PRO A 318 26.18 -5.33 10.20
C PRO A 318 26.59 -4.18 9.25
N ILE A 319 25.74 -3.15 9.16
CA ILE A 319 25.95 -1.97 8.30
C ILE A 319 25.92 -0.65 9.05
N GLY A 320 25.76 -0.68 10.38
CA GLY A 320 25.83 0.51 11.22
C GLY A 320 25.09 0.36 12.54
N THR A 321 25.15 1.43 13.32
CA THR A 321 24.39 1.58 14.56
C THR A 321 23.71 2.94 14.60
N GLY A 322 22.65 3.04 15.40
CA GLY A 322 21.94 4.29 15.64
C GLY A 322 21.16 4.19 16.94
N THR A 323 20.14 5.03 17.08
CA THR A 323 19.25 4.97 18.24
C THR A 323 17.79 4.98 17.81
N TYR A 324 16.89 4.72 18.76
CA TYR A 324 15.46 4.96 18.57
C TYR A 324 14.93 5.94 19.60
N THR A 325 13.80 6.58 19.26
CA THR A 325 13.02 7.42 20.17
C THR A 325 11.57 6.94 20.12
N ILE A 326 10.90 6.88 21.27
CA ILE A 326 9.46 6.61 21.36
C ILE A 326 8.77 7.89 21.82
N SER A 327 7.77 8.33 21.05
CA SER A 327 6.98 9.52 21.35
C SER A 327 5.50 9.15 21.50
N THR A 328 4.85 9.71 22.52
CA THR A 328 3.38 9.65 22.65
C THR A 328 2.73 10.53 21.59
N MET A 329 1.73 9.99 20.91
CA MET A 329 1.01 10.64 19.81
C MET A 329 -0.49 10.36 19.95
N GLY A 330 -1.17 11.23 20.70
CA GLY A 330 -2.60 11.10 20.97
C GLY A 330 -2.90 9.84 21.80
N ASP A 331 -3.68 8.92 21.22
CA ASP A 331 -4.08 7.65 21.83
C ASP A 331 -3.10 6.50 21.56
N GLY A 332 -1.91 6.78 21.01
CA GLY A 332 -0.88 5.79 20.70
C GLY A 332 0.54 6.29 20.92
N ARG A 333 1.52 5.48 20.53
CA ARG A 333 2.95 5.80 20.58
C ARG A 333 3.62 5.46 19.24
N ALA A 334 4.62 6.23 18.85
CA ALA A 334 5.40 5.95 17.65
C ALA A 334 6.90 5.90 17.97
N MET A 335 7.55 4.85 17.48
CA MET A 335 9.00 4.68 17.49
C MET A 335 9.58 5.14 16.15
N THR A 336 10.53 6.08 16.21
CA THR A 336 11.35 6.49 15.07
C THR A 336 12.78 6.02 15.26
N LEU A 337 13.43 5.66 14.16
CA LEU A 337 14.84 5.25 14.15
C LEU A 337 15.69 6.44 13.69
N SER A 338 16.78 6.71 14.40
CA SER A 338 17.72 7.79 14.10
C SER A 338 18.99 7.23 13.44
N THR A 339 19.70 8.10 12.73
CA THR A 339 21.01 7.80 12.10
C THR A 339 20.96 6.52 11.24
N PRO A 340 20.00 6.40 10.29
CA PRO A 340 19.92 5.20 9.47
C PRO A 340 21.14 5.12 8.54
N PRO A 341 21.70 3.92 8.27
CA PRO A 341 22.88 3.75 7.42
C PRO A 341 22.67 4.30 6.01
N ALA A 342 23.74 4.68 5.32
CA ALA A 342 23.69 5.24 3.96
C ALA A 342 22.91 4.37 2.96
N LEU A 343 22.96 3.04 3.09
CA LEU A 343 22.19 2.12 2.24
C LEU A 343 20.67 2.38 2.30
N THR A 344 20.13 2.83 3.44
CA THR A 344 18.71 3.19 3.57
C THR A 344 18.35 4.43 2.74
N GLY A 345 19.34 5.16 2.23
CA GLY A 345 19.19 6.27 1.29
C GLY A 345 18.41 5.87 0.04
N GLY A 346 18.55 4.62 -0.43
CA GLY A 346 17.83 4.08 -1.57
C GLY A 346 16.33 3.84 -1.36
N LEU A 347 15.85 3.88 -0.11
CA LEU A 347 14.42 3.83 0.20
C LEU A 347 13.79 5.23 0.07
N ASN A 348 12.58 5.32 -0.44
CA ASN A 348 11.79 6.56 -0.49
C ASN A 348 11.01 6.84 0.80
N TYR A 349 11.21 6.05 1.85
CA TYR A 349 10.58 6.21 3.15
C TYR A 349 11.56 5.87 4.28
N GLN A 350 11.19 6.24 5.50
CA GLN A 350 11.78 5.75 6.75
C GLN A 350 10.78 4.82 7.42
N ARG A 351 11.24 3.65 7.86
CA ARG A 351 10.43 2.73 8.68
C ARG A 351 10.20 3.34 10.06
N ILE A 352 8.98 3.24 10.55
CA ILE A 352 8.62 3.52 11.94
C ILE A 352 7.81 2.34 12.51
N PHE A 353 7.63 2.32 13.82
CA PHE A 353 6.74 1.36 14.48
C PHE A 353 5.71 2.10 15.32
N VAL A 354 4.43 1.82 15.12
CA VAL A 354 3.33 2.51 15.78
C VAL A 354 2.61 1.55 16.71
N GLU A 355 2.58 1.84 18.00
CA GLU A 355 1.75 1.13 18.96
C GLU A 355 0.43 1.85 19.16
N ARG A 356 -0.67 1.16 18.85
CA ARG A 356 -2.03 1.68 19.01
C ARG A 356 -3.02 0.53 19.06
N GLY A 357 -4.08 0.65 19.87
CA GLY A 357 -5.14 -0.35 19.94
C GLY A 357 -4.65 -1.76 20.33
N GLY A 358 -3.66 -1.84 21.23
CA GLY A 358 -3.09 -3.10 21.73
C GLY A 358 -2.25 -3.88 20.71
N LYS A 359 -1.78 -3.23 19.65
CA LYS A 359 -0.88 -3.81 18.64
C LYS A 359 0.25 -2.86 18.28
N VAL A 360 1.35 -3.42 17.79
CA VAL A 360 2.42 -2.67 17.12
C VAL A 360 2.33 -2.89 15.61
N TYR A 361 2.34 -1.80 14.85
CA TYR A 361 2.29 -1.78 13.40
C TYR A 361 3.61 -1.31 12.81
N ALA A 362 4.04 -1.96 11.74
CA ALA A 362 5.08 -1.46 10.86
C ALA A 362 4.50 -0.31 10.04
N GLY A 363 4.94 0.92 10.34
CA GLY A 363 4.53 2.14 9.65
C GLY A 363 5.63 2.69 8.73
N TYR A 364 5.40 3.88 8.23
CA TYR A 364 6.35 4.61 7.40
C TYR A 364 6.23 6.12 7.58
N GLN A 365 7.29 6.83 7.24
CA GLN A 365 7.27 8.26 6.92
C GLN A 365 7.90 8.44 5.54
N ASN A 366 7.17 9.00 4.58
CA ASN A 366 7.71 9.24 3.25
C ASN A 366 8.84 10.24 3.32
N LYS A 367 9.94 10.03 2.60
CA LYS A 367 10.97 11.06 2.47
C LYS A 367 10.40 12.18 1.58
N PRO A 368 10.59 13.46 1.93
CA PRO A 368 10.20 14.55 1.06
C PRO A 368 10.91 14.43 -0.30
N VAL A 369 10.13 14.41 -1.38
CA VAL A 369 10.63 14.30 -2.75
C VAL A 369 10.06 15.41 -3.64
N VAL A 370 10.83 15.78 -4.65
CA VAL A 370 10.37 16.64 -5.73
C VAL A 370 9.80 15.75 -6.84
N ASN A 371 8.55 16.00 -7.22
CA ASN A 371 7.87 15.29 -8.29
C ASN A 371 7.52 16.28 -9.42
N ARG A 372 7.74 15.86 -10.66
CA ARG A 372 7.39 16.60 -11.87
C ARG A 372 6.33 15.83 -12.64
N SER A 373 5.27 16.51 -13.05
CA SER A 373 4.15 15.89 -13.75
C SER A 373 3.64 16.79 -14.87
N ALA A 374 3.27 16.18 -16.00
CA ALA A 374 2.47 16.81 -17.02
C ALA A 374 0.98 16.59 -16.70
N ARG A 375 0.15 17.63 -16.76
CA ARG A 375 -1.28 17.53 -16.41
C ARG A 375 -2.14 18.21 -17.44
N PHE A 376 -3.33 17.67 -17.69
CA PHE A 376 -4.32 18.32 -18.55
C PHE A 376 -5.36 19.06 -17.71
N ASN A 377 -5.87 20.19 -18.20
CA ASN A 377 -7.05 20.83 -17.61
C ASN A 377 -8.33 20.05 -17.93
N MET A 378 -9.49 20.51 -17.44
CA MET A 378 -10.76 19.81 -17.59
C MET A 378 -11.12 19.54 -19.06
N GLN A 379 -10.97 20.55 -19.93
CA GLN A 379 -11.27 20.45 -21.36
C GLN A 379 -10.40 19.39 -22.05
N ALA A 380 -9.08 19.46 -21.83
CA ALA A 380 -8.15 18.48 -22.39
C ALA A 380 -8.36 17.08 -21.80
N SER A 381 -8.58 16.98 -20.49
CA SER A 381 -8.79 15.70 -19.79
C SER A 381 -10.03 15.00 -20.34
N ASN A 382 -11.18 15.67 -20.38
CA ASN A 382 -12.43 15.05 -20.82
C ASN A 382 -12.40 14.72 -22.32
N ALA A 383 -11.71 15.52 -23.15
CA ALA A 383 -11.51 15.18 -24.56
C ALA A 383 -10.68 13.90 -24.73
N LEU A 384 -9.56 13.78 -24.02
CA LEU A 384 -8.72 12.58 -24.06
C LEU A 384 -9.45 11.34 -23.52
N LEU A 385 -10.11 11.47 -22.36
CA LEU A 385 -10.87 10.36 -21.76
C LEU A 385 -11.98 9.88 -22.70
N THR A 386 -12.76 10.81 -23.26
CA THR A 386 -13.81 10.46 -24.24
C THR A 386 -13.24 9.76 -25.46
N LYS A 387 -12.09 10.23 -25.98
CA LYS A 387 -11.43 9.61 -27.12
C LYS A 387 -10.98 8.17 -26.83
N LEU A 388 -10.60 7.89 -25.59
CA LEU A 388 -10.20 6.56 -25.13
C LEU A 388 -11.39 5.67 -24.68
N GLY A 389 -12.63 6.15 -24.81
CA GLY A 389 -13.82 5.44 -24.36
C GLY A 389 -13.98 5.40 -22.83
N LEU A 390 -13.33 6.33 -22.12
CA LEU A 390 -13.40 6.46 -20.67
C LEU A 390 -14.45 7.50 -20.25
N PRO A 391 -15.07 7.37 -19.06
CA PRO A 391 -16.00 8.36 -18.55
C PRO A 391 -15.35 9.74 -18.39
N ALA A 392 -16.05 10.78 -18.84
CA ALA A 392 -15.67 12.17 -18.55
C ALA A 392 -15.80 12.45 -17.05
N VAL A 393 -14.93 13.32 -16.53
CA VAL A 393 -14.95 13.71 -15.12
C VAL A 393 -15.80 14.97 -14.95
N ASP A 394 -16.84 14.85 -14.12
CA ASP A 394 -17.60 15.98 -13.61
C ASP A 394 -17.12 16.35 -12.18
N PRO A 395 -16.52 17.54 -11.98
CA PRO A 395 -16.12 17.98 -10.66
C PRO A 395 -17.27 18.13 -9.66
N ALA A 396 -18.52 18.34 -10.11
CA ALA A 396 -19.68 18.43 -9.21
C ALA A 396 -20.13 17.07 -8.66
N THR A 397 -19.81 15.97 -9.33
CA THR A 397 -20.18 14.61 -8.92
C THR A 397 -19.10 14.01 -8.01
N PRO A 398 -19.37 13.76 -6.71
CA PRO A 398 -18.43 13.09 -5.81
C PRO A 398 -18.11 11.67 -6.28
N ILE A 399 -16.91 11.17 -5.98
CA ILE A 399 -16.61 9.77 -6.27
C ILE A 399 -17.39 8.86 -5.31
N SER A 400 -17.93 7.78 -5.84
CA SER A 400 -18.58 6.72 -5.07
C SER A 400 -17.77 5.44 -5.16
N LEU A 401 -17.70 4.72 -4.05
CA LEU A 401 -17.08 3.40 -4.00
C LEU A 401 -17.90 2.39 -4.82
N THR A 402 -17.20 1.41 -5.37
CA THR A 402 -17.79 0.29 -6.12
C THR A 402 -17.46 -1.01 -5.39
N PRO A 403 -18.08 -2.15 -5.75
CA PRO A 403 -17.69 -3.44 -5.18
C PRO A 403 -16.19 -3.74 -5.36
N ALA A 404 -15.62 -3.40 -6.52
CA ALA A 404 -14.19 -3.59 -6.79
C ALA A 404 -13.25 -2.73 -5.93
N SER A 405 -13.74 -1.61 -5.34
CA SER A 405 -12.95 -0.86 -4.34
C SER A 405 -12.54 -1.74 -3.14
N TYR A 406 -13.35 -2.75 -2.80
CA TYR A 406 -13.10 -3.64 -1.67
C TYR A 406 -12.16 -4.81 -2.01
N ALA A 407 -11.69 -4.93 -3.26
CA ALA A 407 -10.80 -5.99 -3.72
C ALA A 407 -9.54 -6.15 -2.84
N GLY A 408 -9.22 -7.37 -2.44
CA GLY A 408 -8.09 -7.71 -1.57
C GLY A 408 -8.42 -8.88 -0.65
N ASP A 409 -7.48 -9.20 0.23
CA ASP A 409 -7.63 -10.25 1.22
C ASP A 409 -8.17 -9.65 2.54
N TRP A 410 -9.24 -10.22 3.06
CA TRP A 410 -9.84 -9.86 4.35
C TRP A 410 -9.78 -11.07 5.28
N ILE A 411 -9.10 -10.94 6.41
CA ILE A 411 -8.99 -12.04 7.37
C ILE A 411 -10.06 -11.86 8.43
N ILE A 412 -10.95 -12.84 8.53
CA ILE A 412 -12.00 -12.93 9.55
C ILE A 412 -11.67 -14.07 10.53
N ASN A 413 -12.01 -13.87 11.80
CA ASN A 413 -11.91 -14.87 12.86
C ASN A 413 -13.21 -14.86 13.65
N ASP A 414 -13.52 -15.96 14.34
CA ASP A 414 -14.57 -15.97 15.33
C ASP A 414 -14.31 -14.86 16.36
N SER A 415 -15.33 -14.06 16.66
CA SER A 415 -15.23 -13.00 17.66
C SER A 415 -14.90 -13.51 19.07
N SER A 416 -15.17 -14.78 19.35
CA SER A 416 -14.87 -15.45 20.62
C SER A 416 -13.43 -15.97 20.70
N ASP A 417 -12.71 -16.03 19.58
CA ASP A 417 -11.31 -16.42 19.56
C ASP A 417 -10.43 -15.34 20.21
N SER A 418 -10.05 -15.56 21.47
CA SER A 418 -9.14 -14.70 22.22
C SER A 418 -7.71 -14.68 21.64
N GLY A 419 -7.40 -15.53 20.67
CA GLY A 419 -6.10 -15.64 20.00
C GLY A 419 -5.72 -14.43 19.12
N GLY A 420 -6.64 -13.48 18.95
CA GLY A 420 -6.47 -12.28 18.13
C GLY A 420 -6.49 -12.59 16.64
N LEU A 421 -6.31 -11.55 15.82
CA LEU A 421 -6.27 -11.65 14.36
C LEU A 421 -5.07 -12.50 13.90
N GLN A 422 -5.30 -13.81 13.80
CA GLN A 422 -4.30 -14.79 13.41
C GLN A 422 -4.50 -15.11 11.92
N VAL A 423 -3.46 -14.84 11.13
CA VAL A 423 -3.42 -15.22 9.71
C VAL A 423 -3.49 -16.75 9.55
N THR A 424 -3.26 -17.53 10.61
CA THR A 424 -3.12 -18.99 10.56
C THR A 424 -4.33 -19.78 11.05
N THR A 425 -5.33 -19.14 11.67
CA THR A 425 -6.52 -19.86 12.20
C THR A 425 -7.85 -19.27 11.76
N GLY A 426 -7.85 -18.08 11.14
CA GLY A 426 -9.06 -17.48 10.57
C GLY A 426 -9.35 -17.94 9.14
N THR A 427 -10.42 -17.39 8.57
CA THR A 427 -10.75 -17.51 7.14
C THR A 427 -10.30 -16.25 6.41
N THR A 428 -9.64 -16.40 5.26
CA THR A 428 -9.38 -15.28 4.35
C THR A 428 -10.49 -15.21 3.30
N LEU A 429 -11.23 -14.11 3.27
CA LEU A 429 -12.09 -13.74 2.15
C LEU A 429 -11.23 -13.00 1.12
N ARG A 430 -10.96 -13.64 -0.01
CA ARG A 430 -10.22 -13.04 -1.12
C ARG A 430 -11.19 -12.50 -2.16
N LEU A 431 -11.08 -11.20 -2.42
CA LEU A 431 -11.77 -10.50 -3.50
C LEU A 431 -10.71 -10.13 -4.56
N ASN A 432 -10.72 -10.77 -5.72
CA ASN A 432 -9.65 -10.58 -6.72
C ASN A 432 -9.57 -9.13 -7.24
N PRO A 433 -8.44 -8.69 -7.81
CA PRO A 433 -8.34 -7.36 -8.43
C PRO A 433 -9.35 -7.12 -9.56
N SER A 434 -9.85 -8.19 -10.18
CA SER A 434 -10.94 -8.21 -11.15
C SER A 434 -12.31 -8.51 -10.53
N PHE A 435 -12.47 -8.28 -9.23
CA PHE A 435 -13.67 -8.65 -8.47
C PHE A 435 -14.94 -8.04 -9.07
N VAL A 436 -15.89 -8.91 -9.37
CA VAL A 436 -17.25 -8.57 -9.77
C VAL A 436 -18.19 -9.16 -8.73
N SER A 437 -19.02 -8.31 -8.14
CA SER A 437 -19.96 -8.69 -7.07
C SER A 437 -20.85 -9.87 -7.51
N GLY A 438 -20.92 -10.93 -6.69
CA GLY A 438 -21.69 -12.13 -6.98
C GLY A 438 -21.04 -13.12 -7.95
N ASN A 439 -19.83 -12.85 -8.44
CA ASN A 439 -19.11 -13.76 -9.33
C ASN A 439 -18.09 -14.61 -8.55
N ALA A 440 -18.42 -15.90 -8.35
CA ALA A 440 -17.58 -16.87 -7.64
C ALA A 440 -16.19 -17.04 -8.26
N SER A 441 -16.02 -16.86 -9.57
CA SER A 441 -14.71 -16.96 -10.24
C SER A 441 -13.77 -15.82 -9.87
N THR A 442 -14.27 -14.79 -9.18
CA THR A 442 -13.50 -13.63 -8.74
C THR A 442 -13.35 -13.56 -7.22
N THR A 443 -13.79 -14.59 -6.51
CA THR A 443 -13.74 -14.69 -5.05
C THR A 443 -13.21 -16.04 -4.60
N ALA A 444 -12.59 -16.08 -3.42
CA ALA A 444 -12.21 -17.33 -2.77
C ALA A 444 -12.32 -17.20 -1.26
N CYS A 445 -12.69 -18.28 -0.60
CA CYS A 445 -12.67 -18.40 0.84
C CYS A 445 -11.57 -19.39 1.20
N ILE A 446 -10.61 -18.95 2.01
CA ILE A 446 -9.43 -19.74 2.34
C ILE A 446 -9.46 -20.04 3.82
N ASP A 447 -9.60 -21.30 4.18
CA ASP A 447 -9.34 -21.74 5.55
C ASP A 447 -7.82 -21.69 5.76
N ASN A 448 -7.35 -20.75 6.58
CA ASN A 448 -5.92 -20.57 6.77
C ASN A 448 -5.28 -21.64 7.65
N SER A 449 -6.07 -22.43 8.39
CA SER A 449 -5.55 -23.49 9.27
C SER A 449 -4.99 -24.67 8.48
N ILE A 450 -5.65 -24.98 7.36
CA ILE A 450 -5.29 -26.06 6.44
C ILE A 450 -4.86 -25.56 5.06
N ASN A 451 -4.86 -24.23 4.84
CA ASN A 451 -4.60 -23.58 3.56
C ASN A 451 -5.47 -24.15 2.42
N ALA A 452 -6.73 -24.49 2.73
CA ALA A 452 -7.68 -25.04 1.79
C ALA A 452 -8.45 -23.91 1.10
N TYR A 453 -8.61 -24.03 -0.21
CA TYR A 453 -9.37 -23.09 -1.03
C TYR A 453 -10.77 -23.63 -1.24
N GLU A 454 -11.75 -22.87 -0.77
CA GLU A 454 -13.16 -23.14 -0.99
C GLU A 454 -13.76 -22.11 -1.94
N SER A 455 -14.59 -22.60 -2.86
CA SER A 455 -15.39 -21.73 -3.70
C SER A 455 -16.46 -21.08 -2.84
N CYS A 456 -16.53 -19.76 -2.89
CA CYS A 456 -17.58 -19.00 -2.23
C CYS A 456 -18.01 -17.83 -3.09
N THR A 457 -19.25 -17.41 -2.94
CA THR A 457 -19.82 -16.25 -3.62
C THR A 457 -19.94 -15.10 -2.63
N ILE A 458 -19.33 -13.97 -2.96
CA ILE A 458 -19.43 -12.75 -2.16
C ILE A 458 -20.10 -11.66 -2.99
N THR A 459 -21.15 -11.07 -2.45
CA THR A 459 -21.82 -9.90 -3.03
C THR A 459 -21.58 -8.72 -2.11
N VAL A 460 -21.03 -7.63 -2.65
CA VAL A 460 -20.73 -6.41 -1.89
C VAL A 460 -21.56 -5.25 -2.42
N ASN A 461 -22.19 -4.50 -1.52
CA ASN A 461 -22.76 -3.20 -1.79
C ASN A 461 -21.64 -2.15 -1.79
N GLY A 462 -21.33 -1.58 -2.97
CA GLY A 462 -20.21 -0.64 -3.11
C GLY A 462 -20.29 0.59 -2.19
N ALA A 463 -21.50 1.12 -1.97
CA ALA A 463 -21.69 2.35 -1.21
C ALA A 463 -21.48 2.17 0.30
N THR A 464 -21.87 1.01 0.84
CA THR A 464 -21.91 0.76 2.29
C THR A 464 -20.83 -0.22 2.76
N GLY A 465 -20.28 -1.02 1.84
CA GLY A 465 -19.42 -2.15 2.18
C GLY A 465 -20.17 -3.34 2.79
N ALA A 466 -21.51 -3.26 2.91
CA ALA A 466 -22.32 -4.38 3.34
C ALA A 466 -22.14 -5.55 2.36
N PHE A 467 -21.99 -6.76 2.87
CA PHE A 467 -21.79 -7.94 2.03
C PHE A 467 -22.61 -9.13 2.49
N THR A 468 -22.86 -10.03 1.55
CA THR A 468 -23.31 -11.40 1.79
C THR A 468 -22.27 -12.39 1.29
N LEU A 469 -22.14 -13.50 1.99
CA LEU A 469 -21.24 -14.60 1.69
C LEU A 469 -22.08 -15.88 1.64
N THR A 470 -21.86 -16.72 0.62
CA THR A 470 -22.41 -18.07 0.57
C THR A 470 -21.32 -19.02 0.12
N ASP A 471 -21.18 -20.15 0.80
CA ASP A 471 -20.30 -21.25 0.44
C ASP A 471 -21.04 -22.59 0.60
N ALA A 472 -20.32 -23.72 0.49
CA ALA A 472 -20.92 -25.04 0.67
C ALA A 472 -21.30 -25.34 2.14
N SER A 473 -20.69 -24.63 3.07
CA SER A 473 -20.76 -24.87 4.51
C SER A 473 -21.77 -23.97 5.21
N GLY A 474 -22.28 -22.93 4.55
CA GLY A 474 -23.25 -22.01 5.14
C GLY A 474 -23.38 -20.66 4.41
N SER A 475 -23.93 -19.68 5.13
CA SER A 475 -24.08 -18.31 4.62
C SER A 475 -23.81 -17.28 5.70
N GLY A 476 -23.33 -16.11 5.30
CA GLY A 476 -23.01 -15.02 6.20
C GLY A 476 -23.32 -13.66 5.62
N SER A 477 -23.33 -12.66 6.50
CA SER A 477 -23.45 -11.26 6.12
C SER A 477 -22.63 -10.39 7.05
N GLY A 478 -22.20 -9.23 6.57
CA GLY A 478 -21.37 -8.33 7.36
C GLY A 478 -21.10 -7.02 6.67
N THR A 479 -20.11 -6.30 7.18
CA THR A 479 -19.63 -5.04 6.60
C THR A 479 -18.12 -5.06 6.43
N LEU A 480 -17.65 -4.76 5.23
CA LEU A 480 -16.26 -4.43 4.92
C LEU A 480 -16.10 -2.92 5.08
N ASN A 481 -15.43 -2.44 6.12
CA ASN A 481 -15.23 -1.01 6.32
C ASN A 481 -14.04 -0.53 5.48
N PHE A 482 -14.33 0.23 4.41
CA PHE A 482 -13.31 0.69 3.47
C PHE A 482 -12.23 1.57 4.10
N LEU A 483 -12.60 2.40 5.09
CA LEU A 483 -11.73 3.43 5.67
C LEU A 483 -10.91 2.95 6.87
N SER A 484 -11.37 1.94 7.59
CA SER A 484 -10.61 1.36 8.71
C SER A 484 -9.94 0.04 8.34
N GLY A 485 -10.35 -0.57 7.22
CA GLY A 485 -9.96 -1.94 6.89
C GLY A 485 -10.56 -2.99 7.82
N ALA A 486 -11.43 -2.63 8.77
CA ALA A 486 -12.10 -3.60 9.64
C ALA A 486 -13.21 -4.36 8.91
N VAL A 487 -13.47 -5.59 9.32
CA VAL A 487 -14.62 -6.38 8.88
C VAL A 487 -15.31 -6.98 10.10
N SER A 488 -16.64 -7.05 10.06
CA SER A 488 -17.44 -7.71 11.10
C SER A 488 -18.75 -8.22 10.51
N GLY A 489 -19.34 -9.23 11.13
CA GLY A 489 -20.58 -9.82 10.66
C GLY A 489 -20.98 -11.09 11.39
N THR A 490 -21.88 -11.84 10.76
CA THR A 490 -22.37 -13.14 11.22
C THR A 490 -22.26 -14.19 10.13
N TYR A 491 -21.97 -15.43 10.51
CA TYR A 491 -21.96 -16.59 9.63
C TYR A 491 -22.79 -17.70 10.26
N THR A 492 -23.67 -18.30 9.49
CA THR A 492 -24.56 -19.40 9.91
C THR A 492 -24.18 -20.65 9.13
N PRO A 493 -23.52 -21.62 9.77
CA PRO A 493 -23.24 -22.92 9.17
C PRO A 493 -24.53 -23.65 8.82
N THR A 494 -24.50 -24.49 7.78
CA THR A 494 -25.60 -25.38 7.41
C THR A 494 -25.91 -26.32 8.58
N GLY A 495 -27.09 -26.16 9.18
CA GLY A 495 -27.52 -26.94 10.36
C GLY A 495 -26.89 -26.50 11.69
N GLY A 496 -26.15 -25.38 11.71
CA GLY A 496 -25.54 -24.81 12.90
C GLY A 496 -26.24 -23.53 13.40
N SER A 497 -25.76 -23.02 14.54
CA SER A 497 -26.17 -21.70 15.05
C SER A 497 -25.33 -20.59 14.41
N ALA A 498 -25.90 -19.40 14.28
CA ALA A 498 -25.16 -18.23 13.81
C ALA A 498 -24.01 -17.87 14.77
N MET A 499 -22.84 -17.58 14.19
CA MET A 499 -21.62 -17.16 14.88
C MET A 499 -21.27 -15.75 14.44
N THR A 500 -20.70 -14.95 15.34
CA THR A 500 -20.18 -13.62 15.02
C THR A 500 -18.71 -13.68 14.64
N PHE A 501 -18.31 -12.92 13.62
CA PHE A 501 -16.90 -12.80 13.23
C PHE A 501 -16.45 -11.35 13.25
N THR A 502 -15.16 -11.16 13.47
CA THR A 502 -14.47 -9.87 13.31
C THR A 502 -13.16 -10.08 12.56
N GLY A 503 -12.63 -9.02 11.96
CA GLY A 503 -11.50 -9.15 11.08
C GLY A 503 -10.91 -7.84 10.63
N MET A 504 -9.85 -7.95 9.82
CA MET A 504 -9.24 -6.81 9.15
C MET A 504 -8.72 -7.21 7.76
N ARG A 505 -8.61 -6.23 6.87
CA ARG A 505 -7.94 -6.35 5.58
C ARG A 505 -6.45 -6.65 5.78
N ARG A 506 -5.89 -7.46 4.90
CA ARG A 506 -4.48 -7.83 4.91
C ARG A 506 -3.58 -6.74 4.36
#